data_AF-A0A9N9X6D9-F1
#
_entry.id   AF-A0A9N9X6D9-F1
#
_cell.length_a   1.000
_cell.length_b   1.000
_cell.length_c   1.000
_cell.angle_alpha   90.00
_cell.angle_beta   90.00
_cell.angle_gamma   90.00
#
_symmetry.space_group_name_H-M   'P 1'
#
loop_
_entity.id
_entity.type
_entity.pdbx_description
1 polymer ?
#
loop_
_entity_poly.entity_id
_entity_poly.type
_entity_poly.pdbx_seq_one_letter_code
_entity_poly.pdbx_strand_id
1 'polypeptide(L)'
;MAPTAYTTSELNEEPISRTYQYRKVMKPMLERKRRARINRCLDELKELMVTALQNDGENVSKLEKADILELTVRHLHNLKSHHQLVLPPEQSYADRFRAGFTQCAQEVTHFITTPSEIIDPSAGRKLLQHLGACVRQLDYVSHNFNIQYSQKCGSPQGSPTSKLKCSTASQVSMWRPW
;
A
#
# COMPACT_ATOMS: atom_id res chain seq x y z
N MET A 1 -26.01 -3.49 83.06
CA MET A 1 -25.32 -3.87 81.81
C MET A 1 -26.36 -3.83 80.71
N ALA A 2 -26.29 -2.86 79.78
CA ALA A 2 -27.18 -2.76 78.63
C ALA A 2 -26.45 -3.31 77.39
N PRO A 3 -27.12 -4.05 76.51
CA PRO A 3 -26.47 -4.67 75.35
C PRO A 3 -26.15 -3.63 74.27
N THR A 4 -24.97 -3.76 73.69
CA THR A 4 -24.47 -3.01 72.53
C THR A 4 -25.18 -3.46 71.25
N ALA A 5 -25.91 -2.56 70.59
CA ALA A 5 -26.38 -2.76 69.24
C ALA A 5 -25.24 -2.47 68.25
N TYR A 6 -24.72 -3.51 67.62
CA TYR A 6 -23.88 -3.41 66.44
C TYR A 6 -24.78 -3.05 65.26
N THR A 7 -24.69 -1.81 64.80
CA THR A 7 -25.24 -1.38 63.52
C THR A 7 -24.44 -2.08 62.41
N THR A 8 -25.03 -3.12 61.84
CA THR A 8 -24.70 -3.60 60.50
C THR A 8 -25.00 -2.48 59.51
N SER A 9 -23.96 -1.82 59.02
CA SER A 9 -24.01 -0.95 57.86
C SER A 9 -24.31 -1.80 56.62
N GLU A 10 -25.59 -2.00 56.32
CA GLU A 10 -26.08 -2.41 55.01
C GLU A 10 -25.60 -1.37 53.98
N LEU A 11 -24.61 -1.75 53.17
CA LEU A 11 -24.19 -1.01 52.00
C LEU A 11 -25.30 -1.13 50.94
N ASN A 12 -26.22 -0.18 50.93
CA ASN A 12 -27.11 0.07 49.80
C ASN A 12 -26.26 0.53 48.60
N GLU A 13 -25.85 -0.41 47.73
CA GLU A 13 -25.36 -0.09 46.39
C GLU A 13 -26.53 0.33 45.50
N GLU A 14 -26.76 1.64 45.35
CA GLU A 14 -27.59 2.14 44.25
C GLU A 14 -26.97 1.74 42.88
N PRO A 15 -27.78 1.39 41.87
CA PRO A 15 -27.26 0.94 40.59
C PRO A 15 -26.49 2.07 39.91
N ILE A 16 -25.16 1.90 39.82
CA ILE A 16 -24.25 2.85 39.18
C ILE A 16 -24.78 3.17 37.77
N SER A 17 -25.09 4.44 37.52
CA SER A 17 -25.59 4.92 36.23
C SER A 17 -24.72 4.41 35.08
N ARG A 18 -25.36 3.93 33.99
CA ARG A 18 -24.67 3.45 32.78
C ARG A 18 -23.63 4.46 32.26
N THR A 19 -23.91 5.75 32.37
CA THR A 19 -22.98 6.83 31.97
C THR A 19 -21.73 6.86 32.85
N TYR A 20 -21.87 6.64 34.15
CA TYR A 20 -20.74 6.57 35.09
C TYR A 20 -19.90 5.32 34.84
N GLN A 21 -20.54 4.15 34.69
CA GLN A 21 -19.86 2.90 34.32
C GLN A 21 -19.05 3.06 33.03
N TYR A 22 -19.63 3.70 32.01
CA TYR A 22 -18.92 3.99 30.77
C TYR A 22 -17.69 4.89 30.99
N ARG A 23 -17.86 6.03 31.66
CA ARG A 23 -16.77 7.02 31.82
C ARG A 23 -15.63 6.54 32.71
N LYS A 24 -15.93 5.78 33.77
CA LYS A 24 -14.95 5.39 34.79
C LYS A 24 -14.36 4.00 34.57
N VAL A 25 -15.09 3.11 33.92
CA VAL A 25 -14.63 1.73 33.72
C VAL A 25 -14.40 1.44 32.25
N MET A 26 -15.43 1.59 31.41
CA MET A 26 -15.35 1.12 30.02
C MET A 26 -14.41 1.97 29.16
N LYS A 27 -14.48 3.31 29.26
CA LYS A 27 -13.62 4.24 28.49
C LYS A 27 -12.13 4.06 28.82
N PRO A 28 -11.67 4.03 30.09
CA PRO A 28 -10.27 3.74 30.40
C PRO A 28 -9.81 2.35 29.92
N MET A 29 -10.68 1.35 30.02
CA MET A 29 -10.37 -0.01 29.57
C MET A 29 -10.21 -0.08 28.04
N LEU A 30 -11.08 0.59 27.29
CA LEU A 30 -11.01 0.67 25.82
C LEU A 30 -9.76 1.42 25.36
N GLU A 31 -9.39 2.50 26.04
CA GLU A 31 -8.16 3.24 25.73
C GLU A 31 -6.92 2.41 26.02
N ARG A 32 -6.90 1.62 27.10
CA ARG A 32 -5.82 0.66 27.37
C ARG A 32 -5.71 -0.38 26.24
N LYS A 33 -6.83 -0.94 25.77
CA LYS A 33 -6.85 -1.87 24.63
C LYS A 33 -6.34 -1.21 23.34
N ARG A 34 -6.74 0.03 23.06
CA ARG A 34 -6.26 0.80 21.92
C ARG A 34 -4.75 1.03 21.98
N ARG A 35 -4.23 1.47 23.13
CA ARG A 35 -2.78 1.69 23.34
C ARG A 35 -1.97 0.40 23.19
N ALA A 36 -2.48 -0.71 23.73
CA ALA A 36 -1.84 -2.01 23.56
C ALA A 36 -1.76 -2.41 22.07
N ARG A 37 -2.84 -2.20 21.31
CA ARG A 37 -2.83 -2.44 19.85
C ARG A 37 -1.81 -1.57 19.12
N ILE A 38 -1.76 -0.26 19.43
CA ILE A 38 -0.81 0.67 18.80
C ILE A 38 0.63 0.25 19.09
N ASN A 39 0.96 -0.12 20.33
CA ASN A 39 2.31 -0.54 20.67
C ASN A 39 2.70 -1.83 19.94
N ARG A 40 1.81 -2.83 19.86
CA ARG A 40 2.07 -4.06 19.08
C ARG A 40 2.42 -3.75 17.63
N CYS A 41 1.63 -2.89 16.97
CA CYS A 41 1.93 -2.51 15.59
C CYS A 41 3.26 -1.76 15.45
N LEU A 42 3.65 -0.96 16.45
CA LEU A 42 4.96 -0.28 16.44
C LEU A 42 6.13 -1.26 16.66
N ASP A 43 5.94 -2.27 17.50
CA ASP A 43 6.93 -3.32 17.75
C ASP A 43 7.13 -4.18 16.48
N GLU A 44 6.03 -4.63 15.86
CA GLU A 44 6.06 -5.32 14.56
C GLU A 44 6.73 -4.47 13.48
N LEU A 45 6.40 -3.17 13.41
CA LEU A 45 7.00 -2.26 12.44
C LEU A 45 8.52 -2.12 12.65
N LYS A 46 8.96 -2.04 13.91
CA LYS A 46 10.38 -2.00 14.25
C LYS A 46 11.10 -3.26 13.78
N GLU A 47 10.54 -4.45 14.01
CA GLU A 47 11.11 -5.72 13.56
C GLU A 47 11.23 -5.79 12.03
N LEU A 48 10.22 -5.34 11.29
CA LEU A 48 10.27 -5.24 9.83
C LEU A 48 11.37 -4.29 9.35
N MET A 49 11.54 -3.14 10.00
CA MET A 49 12.62 -2.20 9.68
C MET A 49 14.01 -2.77 10.00
N VAL A 50 14.17 -3.51 11.10
CA VAL A 50 15.44 -4.19 11.43
C VAL A 50 15.83 -5.14 10.30
N THR A 51 14.85 -5.88 9.78
CA THR A 51 15.05 -6.87 8.71
C THR A 51 15.34 -6.18 7.37
N ALA A 52 14.61 -5.12 7.03
CA ALA A 52 14.74 -4.42 5.75
C ALA A 52 16.05 -3.62 5.63
N LEU A 53 16.55 -3.07 6.74
CA LEU A 53 17.71 -2.16 6.77
C LEU A 53 18.95 -2.80 7.40
N GLN A 54 18.94 -4.12 7.59
CA GLN A 54 20.03 -4.85 8.24
C GLN A 54 21.38 -4.67 7.53
N ASN A 55 21.35 -4.43 6.21
CA ASN A 55 22.52 -4.20 5.38
C ASN A 55 22.98 -2.73 5.36
N ASP A 56 22.11 -1.79 5.77
CA ASP A 56 22.39 -0.35 5.74
C ASP A 56 23.13 0.12 7.00
N GLY A 57 23.44 -0.80 7.93
CA GLY A 57 24.21 -0.52 9.15
C GLY A 57 23.47 0.34 10.19
N GLU A 58 22.16 0.54 10.00
CA GLU A 58 21.35 1.37 10.88
C GLU A 58 21.01 0.59 12.16
N ASN A 59 21.25 1.19 13.33
CA ASN A 59 21.01 0.53 14.62
C ASN A 59 19.53 0.61 15.01
N VAL A 60 18.68 -0.13 14.29
CA VAL A 60 17.22 -0.10 14.41
C VAL A 60 16.72 -0.58 15.79
N SER A 61 17.54 -1.32 16.55
CA SER A 61 17.20 -1.83 17.88
C SER A 61 16.98 -0.75 18.94
N LYS A 62 17.49 0.48 18.74
CA LYS A 62 17.40 1.60 19.70
C LYS A 62 16.45 2.73 19.30
N LEU A 63 15.68 2.59 18.21
CA LEU A 63 14.82 3.67 17.73
C LEU A 63 13.73 4.05 18.72
N GLU A 64 13.50 5.35 18.87
CA GLU A 64 12.36 5.91 19.58
C GLU A 64 11.09 5.80 18.73
N LYS A 65 9.91 6.06 19.33
CA LYS A 65 8.63 5.94 18.61
C LYS A 65 8.51 6.91 17.43
N ALA A 66 9.07 8.11 17.56
CA ALA A 66 9.09 9.09 16.47
C ALA A 66 9.98 8.60 15.33
N ASP A 67 11.17 8.10 15.66
CA ASP A 67 12.13 7.59 14.69
C ASP A 67 11.60 6.37 13.92
N ILE A 68 10.90 5.43 14.60
CA ILE A 68 10.28 4.28 13.94
C ILE A 68 9.33 4.75 12.82
N LEU A 69 8.50 5.77 13.12
CA LEU A 69 7.54 6.32 12.16
C LEU A 69 8.25 7.08 11.03
N GLU A 70 9.22 7.93 11.36
CA GLU A 70 9.96 8.71 10.37
C GLU A 70 10.75 7.81 9.41
N LEU A 71 11.49 6.85 9.96
CA LEU A 71 12.30 5.92 9.19
C LEU A 71 11.44 5.08 8.26
N THR A 72 10.31 4.58 8.76
CA THR A 72 9.35 3.81 7.95
C THR A 72 8.81 4.64 6.80
N VAL A 73 8.41 5.90 7.05
CA VAL A 73 7.89 6.78 5.99
C VAL A 73 8.97 7.02 4.93
N ARG A 74 10.22 7.30 5.36
CA ARG A 74 11.35 7.47 4.45
C ARG A 74 11.60 6.21 3.61
N HIS A 75 11.55 5.04 4.23
CA HIS A 75 11.70 3.75 3.56
C HIS A 75 10.59 3.50 2.54
N LEU A 76 9.33 3.78 2.88
CA LEU A 76 8.20 3.68 1.94
C LEU A 76 8.36 4.64 0.75
N HIS A 77 8.83 5.86 0.98
CA HIS A 77 9.15 6.79 -0.11
C HIS A 77 10.26 6.25 -1.02
N ASN A 78 11.31 5.67 -0.45
CA ASN A 78 12.39 5.04 -1.20
C ASN A 78 11.84 3.88 -2.05
N LEU A 79 11.11 2.93 -1.45
CA LEU A 79 10.49 1.81 -2.16
C LEU A 79 9.55 2.28 -3.28
N LYS A 80 8.80 3.37 -3.09
CA LYS A 80 7.95 3.96 -4.12
C LYS A 80 8.77 4.48 -5.30
N SER A 81 9.87 5.18 -5.01
CA SER A 81 10.77 5.76 -6.00
C SER A 81 11.41 4.68 -6.87
N HIS A 82 11.74 3.54 -6.27
CA HIS A 82 12.29 2.38 -6.97
C HIS A 82 11.24 1.43 -7.55
N HIS A 83 9.94 1.79 -7.51
CA HIS A 83 8.85 0.95 -7.99
C HIS A 83 8.78 -0.44 -7.31
N GLN A 84 9.24 -0.55 -6.07
CA GLN A 84 9.29 -1.79 -5.28
C GLN A 84 8.07 -1.97 -4.34
N LEU A 85 7.27 -0.93 -4.10
CA LEU A 85 6.03 -1.03 -3.31
C LEU A 85 4.89 -1.74 -4.04
N VAL A 86 4.92 -1.68 -5.36
CA VAL A 86 4.03 -2.46 -6.21
C VAL A 86 4.87 -3.66 -6.59
N LEU A 87 4.38 -4.87 -6.30
CA LEU A 87 4.95 -6.08 -6.89
C LEU A 87 5.21 -5.75 -8.37
N PRO A 88 6.45 -5.85 -8.90
CA PRO A 88 6.65 -5.74 -10.34
C PRO A 88 5.59 -6.64 -10.95
N PRO A 89 4.67 -6.14 -11.79
CA PRO A 89 3.43 -6.81 -12.14
C PRO A 89 3.76 -8.17 -12.74
N GLU A 90 3.93 -9.17 -11.89
CA GLU A 90 4.57 -10.47 -12.12
C GLU A 90 5.65 -10.51 -13.23
N GLN A 91 6.41 -9.43 -13.54
CA GLN A 91 7.11 -9.32 -14.85
C GLN A 91 6.26 -10.00 -15.94
N SER A 92 5.06 -9.48 -16.18
CA SER A 92 3.93 -10.11 -16.88
C SER A 92 4.44 -11.14 -17.86
N TYR A 93 3.93 -12.37 -17.85
CA TYR A 93 4.29 -13.40 -18.84
C TYR A 93 4.45 -12.81 -20.27
N ALA A 94 3.66 -11.80 -20.60
CA ALA A 94 3.79 -10.97 -21.80
C ALA A 94 5.17 -10.29 -22.00
N ASP A 95 5.76 -9.66 -20.99
CA ASP A 95 7.08 -9.03 -21.05
C ASP A 95 8.21 -10.05 -21.18
N ARG A 96 8.14 -11.18 -20.46
CA ARG A 96 9.12 -12.29 -20.61
C ARG A 96 9.02 -12.93 -21.99
N PHE A 97 7.80 -13.19 -22.45
CA PHE A 97 7.52 -13.71 -23.80
C PHE A 97 8.01 -12.74 -24.87
N ARG A 98 7.72 -11.43 -24.73
CA ARG A 98 8.17 -10.38 -25.65
C ARG A 98 9.70 -10.31 -25.72
N ALA A 99 10.38 -10.36 -24.58
CA ALA A 99 11.84 -10.40 -24.54
C ALA A 99 12.38 -11.63 -25.28
N GLY A 100 11.84 -12.83 -25.00
CA GLY A 100 12.24 -14.07 -25.68
C GLY A 100 11.95 -14.07 -27.19
N PHE A 101 10.80 -13.55 -27.61
CA PHE A 101 10.43 -13.41 -29.01
C PHE A 101 11.38 -12.45 -29.74
N THR A 102 11.70 -11.32 -29.12
CA THR A 102 12.60 -10.31 -29.71
C THR A 102 14.02 -10.88 -29.89
N GLN A 103 14.52 -11.63 -28.91
CA GLN A 103 15.81 -12.32 -29.00
C GLN A 103 15.82 -13.35 -30.13
N CYS A 104 14.77 -14.18 -30.24
CA CYS A 104 14.64 -15.13 -31.34
C CYS A 104 14.60 -14.43 -32.71
N ALA A 105 13.84 -13.34 -32.84
CA ALA A 105 13.78 -12.57 -34.09
C ALA A 105 15.14 -11.96 -34.47
N GLN A 106 15.94 -11.53 -33.50
CA GLN A 106 17.31 -11.04 -33.72
C GLN A 106 18.24 -12.14 -34.21
N GLU A 107 18.20 -13.33 -33.61
CA GLU A 107 18.97 -14.49 -34.06
C GLU A 107 18.59 -14.92 -35.49
N VAL A 108 17.31 -14.96 -35.80
CA VAL A 108 16.83 -15.25 -37.16
C VAL A 108 17.31 -14.17 -38.15
N THR A 109 17.32 -12.90 -37.72
CA THR A 109 17.86 -11.81 -38.53
C THR A 109 19.36 -12.00 -38.79
N HIS A 110 20.12 -12.35 -37.77
CA HIS A 110 21.56 -12.63 -37.90
C HIS A 110 21.81 -13.82 -38.85
N PHE A 111 21.06 -14.92 -38.70
CA PHE A 111 21.20 -16.10 -39.55
C PHE A 111 20.89 -15.82 -41.03
N ILE A 112 19.86 -15.01 -41.32
CA ILE A 112 19.46 -14.66 -42.70
C ILE A 112 20.39 -13.63 -43.33
N THR A 113 20.95 -12.71 -42.54
CA THR A 113 21.88 -11.67 -43.02
C THR A 113 23.31 -12.15 -43.12
N THR A 114 23.66 -13.25 -42.45
CA THR A 114 24.93 -13.93 -42.61
C THR A 114 25.03 -14.48 -44.05
N PRO A 115 26.07 -14.13 -44.83
CA PRO A 115 26.22 -14.60 -46.20
C PRO A 115 26.24 -16.13 -46.26
N SER A 116 25.20 -16.71 -46.82
CA SER A 116 24.94 -18.14 -46.90
C SER A 116 24.21 -18.42 -48.22
N GLU A 117 24.68 -19.37 -49.02
CA GLU A 117 24.08 -19.72 -50.31
C GLU A 117 22.74 -20.47 -50.18
N ILE A 118 22.31 -20.78 -48.96
CA ILE A 118 21.20 -21.72 -48.70
C ILE A 118 19.83 -21.02 -48.67
N ILE A 119 19.79 -19.70 -48.47
CA ILE A 119 18.54 -18.96 -48.20
C ILE A 119 18.18 -18.07 -49.39
N ASP A 120 16.97 -18.25 -49.95
CA ASP A 120 16.44 -17.35 -50.97
C ASP A 120 16.31 -15.91 -50.42
N PRO A 121 16.97 -14.90 -51.02
CA PRO A 121 16.92 -13.51 -50.58
C PRO A 121 15.51 -12.91 -50.57
N SER A 122 14.59 -13.44 -51.39
CA SER A 122 13.21 -12.96 -51.42
C SER A 122 12.40 -13.49 -50.22
N ALA A 123 12.56 -14.78 -49.89
CA ALA A 123 11.97 -15.42 -48.73
C ALA A 123 12.51 -14.83 -47.41
N GLY A 124 13.82 -14.59 -47.32
CA GLY A 124 14.46 -13.96 -46.16
C GLY A 124 13.86 -12.59 -45.85
N ARG A 125 13.74 -11.70 -46.85
CA ARG A 125 13.12 -10.38 -46.67
C ARG A 125 11.67 -10.44 -46.18
N LYS A 126 10.86 -11.36 -46.72
CA LYS A 126 9.46 -11.56 -46.28
C LYS A 126 9.38 -11.98 -44.82
N LEU A 127 10.26 -12.90 -44.39
CA LEU A 127 10.32 -13.37 -43.00
C LEU A 127 10.73 -12.24 -42.04
N LEU A 128 11.77 -11.47 -42.39
CA LEU A 128 12.20 -10.33 -41.56
C LEU A 128 11.13 -9.26 -41.44
N GLN A 129 10.41 -8.97 -42.53
CA GLN A 129 9.29 -8.03 -42.50
C GLN A 129 8.16 -8.51 -41.58
N HIS A 130 7.85 -9.81 -41.62
CA HIS A 130 6.83 -10.42 -40.77
C HIS A 130 7.23 -10.39 -39.29
N LEU A 131 8.45 -10.78 -38.95
CA LEU A 131 8.98 -10.74 -37.59
C LEU A 131 8.95 -9.31 -37.02
N GLY A 132 9.40 -8.32 -37.81
CA GLY A 132 9.34 -6.92 -37.41
C GLY A 132 7.91 -6.41 -37.18
N ALA A 133 6.93 -6.87 -37.96
CA ALA A 133 5.52 -6.53 -37.74
C ALA A 133 4.98 -7.16 -36.44
N CYS A 134 5.37 -8.39 -36.15
CA CYS A 134 4.97 -9.10 -34.93
C CYS A 134 5.54 -8.43 -33.67
N VAL A 135 6.82 -8.01 -33.68
CA VAL A 135 7.44 -7.25 -32.57
C VAL A 135 6.65 -5.96 -32.28
N ARG A 136 6.32 -5.17 -33.31
CA ARG A 136 5.54 -3.93 -33.15
C ARG A 136 4.14 -4.18 -32.58
N GLN A 137 3.52 -5.29 -32.95
CA GLN A 137 2.21 -5.69 -32.40
C GLN A 137 2.32 -6.05 -30.92
N LEU A 138 3.38 -6.75 -30.51
CA LEU A 138 3.65 -7.07 -29.10
C LEU A 138 3.92 -5.81 -28.26
N ASP A 139 4.62 -4.82 -28.81
CA ASP A 139 4.87 -3.53 -28.15
C ASP A 139 3.57 -2.75 -27.88
N TYR A 140 2.61 -2.79 -28.81
CA TYR A 140 1.29 -2.17 -28.66
C TYR A 140 0.43 -2.84 -27.58
N VAL A 141 0.46 -4.18 -27.51
CA VAL A 141 -0.27 -4.92 -26.48
C VAL A 141 0.32 -4.66 -25.10
N SER A 142 1.65 -4.66 -24.96
CA SER A 142 2.34 -4.35 -23.69
C SER A 142 2.03 -2.93 -23.19
N HIS A 143 2.02 -1.92 -24.08
CA HIS A 143 1.64 -0.54 -23.71
C HIS A 143 0.17 -0.42 -23.26
N ASN A 144 -0.77 -1.11 -23.92
CA ASN A 144 -2.19 -1.04 -23.54
C ASN A 144 -2.50 -1.66 -22.17
N PHE A 145 -1.76 -2.70 -21.76
CA PHE A 145 -1.88 -3.26 -20.41
C PHE A 145 -1.33 -2.33 -19.32
N ASN A 146 -0.36 -1.47 -19.66
CA ASN A 146 0.25 -0.53 -18.71
C ASN A 146 -0.64 0.73 -18.47
N ILE A 147 -1.39 1.18 -19.50
CA ILE A 147 -2.29 2.34 -19.40
C ILE A 147 -3.49 2.06 -18.46
N GLN A 148 -3.98 0.82 -18.37
CA GLN A 148 -5.15 0.52 -17.52
C GLN A 148 -4.88 0.62 -16.01
N TYR A 149 -3.63 0.48 -15.54
CA TYR A 149 -3.32 0.58 -14.10
C TYR A 149 -2.87 1.98 -13.65
N SER A 150 -2.62 2.91 -14.58
CA SER A 150 -2.27 4.30 -14.24
C SER A 150 -3.49 5.22 -14.08
N GLN A 151 -4.69 4.80 -14.46
CA GLN A 151 -5.89 5.67 -14.51
C GLN A 151 -6.96 5.31 -13.48
N LYS A 152 -6.62 5.25 -12.19
CA LYS A 152 -7.61 5.44 -11.09
C LYS A 152 -7.02 6.23 -9.93
N CYS A 153 -6.72 7.50 -10.18
CA CYS A 153 -6.78 8.58 -9.20
C CYS A 153 -7.34 9.83 -9.89
N GLY A 154 -8.49 9.69 -10.54
CA GLY A 154 -9.31 10.82 -10.97
C GLY A 154 -10.15 11.28 -9.79
N SER A 155 -9.80 12.41 -9.21
CA SER A 155 -10.64 13.16 -8.27
C SER A 155 -12.04 13.32 -8.85
N PRO A 156 -13.14 13.05 -8.12
CA PRO A 156 -14.47 13.29 -8.65
C PRO A 156 -14.67 14.80 -8.83
N GLN A 157 -14.82 15.20 -10.10
CA GLN A 157 -15.09 16.54 -10.55
C GLN A 157 -16.61 16.82 -10.42
N GLY A 158 -16.96 17.90 -9.73
CA GLY A 158 -18.17 18.72 -9.93
C GLY A 158 -19.55 18.07 -9.73
N SER A 159 -20.18 18.34 -8.59
CA SER A 159 -21.64 18.21 -8.44
C SER A 159 -22.36 19.40 -9.11
N PRO A 160 -23.52 19.19 -9.76
CA PRO A 160 -24.31 20.29 -10.32
C PRO A 160 -24.98 21.11 -9.23
N THR A 161 -24.88 22.43 -9.36
CA THR A 161 -25.51 23.42 -8.49
C THR A 161 -27.03 23.40 -8.63
N SER A 162 -27.76 23.10 -7.55
CA SER A 162 -29.14 23.54 -7.36
C SER A 162 -29.21 24.49 -6.17
N LYS A 163 -29.66 25.72 -6.44
CA LYS A 163 -29.86 26.76 -5.43
C LYS A 163 -31.02 26.38 -4.52
N LEU A 164 -30.75 26.19 -3.23
CA LEU A 164 -31.74 26.38 -2.16
C LEU A 164 -31.05 27.11 -1.00
N LYS A 165 -31.57 28.31 -0.69
CA LYS A 165 -31.26 29.06 0.52
C LYS A 165 -31.88 28.34 1.71
N CYS A 166 -31.13 28.11 2.78
CA CYS A 166 -31.61 28.28 4.15
C CYS A 166 -30.42 28.40 5.11
N SER A 167 -30.59 29.23 6.13
CA SER A 167 -29.58 29.79 7.01
C SER A 167 -29.08 28.83 8.11
N THR A 168 -27.91 29.18 8.65
CA THR A 168 -27.53 29.23 10.08
C THR A 168 -26.34 28.35 10.50
N ALA A 169 -25.30 29.04 11.00
CA ALA A 169 -24.29 28.69 12.02
C ALA A 169 -23.29 27.51 11.85
N SER A 170 -22.01 27.90 11.97
CA SER A 170 -20.89 27.23 12.67
C SER A 170 -20.73 25.70 12.62
N GLN A 171 -19.69 25.22 11.94
CA GLN A 171 -18.46 24.71 12.59
C GLN A 171 -17.52 24.11 11.54
N VAL A 172 -16.32 24.68 11.40
CA VAL A 172 -15.17 24.01 10.79
C VAL A 172 -14.76 22.89 11.76
N SER A 173 -14.89 21.64 11.32
CA SER A 173 -14.43 20.45 12.04
C SER A 173 -12.90 20.39 12.01
N MET A 174 -12.26 21.09 12.94
CA MET A 174 -10.86 20.84 13.28
C MET A 174 -10.75 19.41 13.80
N TRP A 175 -10.07 18.55 13.05
CA TRP A 175 -9.59 17.27 13.53
C TRP A 175 -8.85 17.50 14.86
N ARG A 176 -9.37 16.91 15.94
CA ARG A 176 -8.70 16.92 17.24
C ARG A 176 -8.10 15.55 17.49
N PRO A 177 -6.76 15.41 17.59
CA PRO A 177 -6.17 14.21 18.17
C PRO A 177 -6.57 14.16 19.65
N TRP A 178 -6.81 12.94 20.12
CA TRP A 178 -7.26 12.62 21.48
C TRP A 178 -6.43 13.28 22.58
#